data_AF-A0A453KRS2-F1
#
_entry.id   AF-A0A453KRS2-F1
#
_cell.length_a   1.000
_cell.length_b   1.000
_cell.length_c   1.000
_cell.angle_alpha   90.00
_cell.angle_beta   90.00
_cell.angle_gamma   90.00
#
_symmetry.space_group_name_H-M   'P 1'
#
loop_
_entity.id
_entity.type
_entity.pdbx_description
1 polymer ?
#
loop_
_entity_poly.entity_id
_entity_poly.type
_entity_poly.pdbx_seq_one_letter_code
_entity_poly.pdbx_strand_id
1 'polypeptide(L)'
;GEEIIAIVPWDEWWEMALKDGSNPQIALLPLHPDIRSRFNESAAWDFARSMVGKPYGYHNMIFSWIDTIGDNYPPPLDANLVMAVMSMWTRLQPLYAA
;
A
#
# COMPACT_ATOMS: atom_id res chain seq x y z
N GLY A 1 -5.81 -14.95 0.22
CA GLY A 1 -5.33 -14.82 -1.17
C GLY A 1 -3.85 -14.56 -1.13
N GLU A 2 -3.16 -14.68 -2.26
CA GLU A 2 -1.76 -14.22 -2.34
C GLU A 2 -1.75 -12.70 -2.12
N GLU A 3 -0.93 -12.23 -1.16
CA GLU A 3 -0.80 -10.81 -0.83
C GLU A 3 0.13 -10.13 -1.84
N ILE A 4 -0.32 -10.05 -3.10
CA ILE A 4 0.43 -9.49 -4.21
C ILE A 4 -0.33 -8.36 -4.87
N ILE A 5 0.41 -7.47 -5.53
CA ILE A 5 -0.20 -6.43 -6.38
C ILE A 5 -0.72 -7.09 -7.65
N ALA A 6 -2.01 -6.91 -7.95
CA ALA A 6 -2.67 -7.45 -9.14
C ALA A 6 -3.47 -6.35 -9.87
N ILE A 7 -3.65 -6.52 -11.18
CA ILE A 7 -4.57 -5.72 -11.99
C ILE A 7 -5.77 -6.61 -12.30
N VAL A 8 -6.93 -6.22 -11.79
CA VAL A 8 -8.19 -6.97 -11.97
C VAL A 8 -9.10 -6.16 -12.90
N PRO A 9 -9.74 -6.79 -13.91
CA PRO A 9 -10.76 -6.14 -14.71
C PRO A 9 -11.85 -5.54 -13.82
N TRP A 10 -12.37 -4.37 -14.22
CA TRP A 10 -13.35 -3.64 -13.42
C TRP A 10 -14.56 -4.50 -13.03
N ASP A 11 -15.14 -5.22 -13.99
CA ASP A 11 -16.35 -6.02 -13.76
C ASP A 11 -16.11 -7.16 -12.76
N GLU A 12 -14.94 -7.82 -12.85
CA GLU A 12 -14.54 -8.87 -11.92
C GLU A 12 -14.32 -8.32 -10.51
N TRP A 13 -13.59 -7.20 -10.39
CA TRP A 13 -13.37 -6.53 -9.11
C TRP A 13 -14.69 -6.05 -8.48
N TRP A 14 -15.60 -5.52 -9.30
CA TRP A 14 -16.90 -5.04 -8.85
C TRP A 14 -17.77 -6.18 -8.34
N GLU A 15 -17.80 -7.32 -9.04
CA GLU A 15 -18.49 -8.52 -8.55
C GLU A 15 -17.93 -9.03 -7.22
N MET A 16 -16.61 -8.98 -7.04
CA MET A 16 -15.97 -9.33 -5.76
C MET A 16 -16.43 -8.40 -4.64
N ALA A 17 -16.42 -7.08 -4.88
CA ALA A 17 -16.82 -6.08 -3.90
C ALA A 17 -18.30 -6.23 -3.49
N LEU A 18 -19.19 -6.56 -4.44
CA LEU A 18 -20.62 -6.80 -4.15
C LEU A 18 -20.86 -8.05 -3.30
N LYS A 19 -19.97 -9.04 -3.37
CA LYS A 19 -20.04 -10.30 -2.61
C LYS A 19 -19.27 -10.22 -1.28
N ASP A 20 -18.60 -9.09 -1.01
CA ASP A 20 -17.81 -8.89 0.20
C ASP A 20 -18.73 -8.64 1.42
N GLY A 21 -18.64 -9.54 2.41
CA GLY A 21 -19.42 -9.47 3.65
C GLY A 21 -19.06 -8.30 4.57
N SER A 22 -17.96 -7.59 4.32
CA SER A 22 -17.57 -6.39 5.06
C SER A 22 -18.40 -5.14 4.68
N ASN A 23 -19.17 -5.21 3.58
CA ASN A 23 -19.99 -4.12 3.05
C ASN A 23 -19.21 -2.81 2.84
N PRO A 24 -18.24 -2.79 1.91
CA PRO A 24 -17.34 -1.66 1.74
C PRO A 24 -18.06 -0.44 1.11
N GLN A 25 -17.70 0.77 1.57
CA GLN A 25 -18.05 2.01 0.89
C GLN A 25 -17.03 2.33 -0.19
N ILE A 26 -17.49 2.47 -1.44
CA ILE A 26 -16.63 2.75 -2.60
C ILE A 26 -16.97 4.12 -3.18
N ALA A 27 -15.97 4.97 -3.37
CA ALA A 27 -16.10 6.27 -4.01
C ALA A 27 -15.08 6.42 -5.14
N LEU A 28 -15.55 6.79 -6.33
CA LEU A 28 -14.68 7.12 -7.46
C LEU A 28 -14.50 8.64 -7.50
N LEU A 29 -13.29 9.10 -7.21
CA LEU A 29 -12.98 10.52 -7.13
C LEU A 29 -12.19 10.94 -8.38
N PRO A 30 -12.70 11.87 -9.20
CA PRO A 30 -11.94 12.37 -10.33
C PRO A 30 -10.80 13.27 -9.85
N LEU A 31 -9.71 13.29 -10.60
CA LEU A 31 -8.64 14.27 -10.40
C LEU A 31 -9.16 15.69 -10.67
N HIS A 32 -8.69 16.66 -9.87
CA HIS A 32 -8.93 18.08 -10.13
C HIS A 32 -8.45 18.45 -11.55
N PRO A 33 -9.14 19.34 -12.29
CA PRO A 33 -8.80 19.67 -13.68
C PRO A 33 -7.32 20.01 -13.91
N ASP A 34 -6.72 20.82 -13.03
CA ASP A 34 -5.31 21.23 -13.15
C ASP A 34 -4.31 20.09 -12.91
N ILE A 35 -4.70 19.05 -12.17
CA ILE A 35 -3.87 17.86 -11.96
C ILE A 35 -4.08 16.91 -13.14
N ARG A 36 -5.33 16.74 -13.56
CA ARG A 36 -5.71 15.91 -14.70
C ARG A 36 -5.00 16.35 -15.98
N SER A 37 -4.86 17.65 -16.22
CA SER A 37 -4.17 18.19 -17.41
C SER A 37 -2.68 17.85 -17.47
N ARG A 38 -2.06 17.54 -16.32
CA ARG A 38 -0.63 17.18 -16.21
C ARG A 38 -0.42 15.69 -15.95
N PHE A 39 -1.50 14.92 -15.80
CA PHE A 39 -1.42 13.50 -15.49
C PHE A 39 -0.92 12.71 -16.70
N ASN A 40 0.18 11.98 -16.52
CA ASN A 40 0.73 11.12 -17.55
C ASN A 40 0.18 9.69 -17.38
N GLU A 41 -0.90 9.40 -18.10
CA GLU A 41 -1.58 8.10 -18.04
C GLU A 41 -0.68 6.94 -18.48
N SER A 42 0.13 7.11 -19.53
CA SER A 42 1.03 6.05 -20.00
C SER A 42 2.08 5.68 -18.96
N ALA A 43 2.71 6.67 -18.34
CA ALA A 43 3.68 6.43 -17.27
C ALA A 43 3.04 5.78 -16.03
N ALA A 44 1.80 6.15 -15.70
CA ALA A 44 1.05 5.53 -14.61
C ALA A 44 0.77 4.04 -14.89
N TRP A 45 0.37 3.68 -16.11
CA TRP A 45 0.17 2.29 -16.52
C TRP A 45 1.47 1.50 -16.58
N ASP A 46 2.57 2.10 -17.03
CA ASP A 46 3.89 1.46 -17.01
C ASP A 46 4.33 1.14 -15.59
N PHE A 47 4.16 2.09 -14.67
CA PHE A 47 4.42 1.87 -13.25
C PHE A 47 3.54 0.76 -12.67
N ALA A 48 2.21 0.83 -12.86
CA ALA A 48 1.27 -0.17 -12.36
C ALA A 48 1.63 -1.59 -12.85
N ARG A 49 1.93 -1.75 -14.14
CA ARG A 49 2.35 -3.04 -14.71
C ARG A 49 3.67 -3.53 -14.14
N SER A 50 4.63 -2.64 -13.88
CA SER A 50 5.91 -3.00 -13.25
C SER A 50 5.77 -3.48 -11.80
N MET A 51 4.62 -3.24 -11.17
CA MET A 51 4.34 -3.62 -9.79
C MET A 51 3.57 -4.94 -9.68
N VAL A 52 2.94 -5.40 -10.77
CA VAL A 52 2.17 -6.66 -10.77
C VAL A 52 3.06 -7.83 -10.35
N GLY A 53 2.54 -8.66 -9.45
CA GLY A 53 3.23 -9.85 -8.93
C GLY A 53 4.25 -9.56 -7.83
N LYS A 54 4.58 -8.29 -7.56
CA LYS A 54 5.37 -7.94 -6.37
C LYS A 54 4.52 -8.15 -5.11
N PRO A 55 5.13 -8.56 -3.99
CA PRO A 55 4.42 -8.67 -2.73
C PRO A 55 3.81 -7.31 -2.35
N TYR A 56 2.54 -7.31 -1.99
CA TYR A 56 1.87 -6.16 -1.38
C TYR A 56 2.42 -6.04 0.04
N GLY A 57 3.55 -5.35 0.16
CA GLY A 57 4.46 -5.48 1.29
C GLY A 57 3.85 -5.13 2.64
N TYR A 58 4.09 -6.00 3.62
CA TYR A 58 4.02 -5.76 5.07
C TYR A 58 4.70 -4.45 5.49
N HIS A 59 5.62 -3.90 4.69
CA HIS A 59 6.25 -2.60 4.91
C HIS A 59 5.23 -1.45 5.00
N ASN A 60 4.18 -1.45 4.18
CA ASN A 60 3.11 -0.46 4.32
C ASN A 60 2.28 -0.68 5.60
N MET A 61 2.15 -1.94 6.06
CA MET A 61 1.43 -2.27 7.30
C MET A 61 2.24 -1.97 8.57
N ILE A 62 3.57 -2.01 8.51
CA ILE A 62 4.47 -1.63 9.62
C ILE A 62 4.48 -0.12 9.84
N PHE A 63 4.24 0.68 8.79
CA PHE A 63 4.20 2.13 8.90
C PHE A 63 2.78 2.72 8.91
N SER A 64 1.75 1.95 8.56
CA SER A 64 0.37 2.44 8.52
C SER A 64 -0.19 2.87 9.88
N TRP A 65 0.39 2.41 10.99
CA TRP A 65 0.02 2.80 12.35
C TRP A 65 0.94 3.88 12.94
N ILE A 66 2.03 4.26 12.26
CA ILE A 66 2.95 5.30 12.72
C ILE A 66 2.62 6.59 11.97
N ASP A 67 1.59 7.29 12.46
CA ASP A 67 1.11 8.52 11.83
C ASP A 67 1.97 9.75 12.20
N THR A 68 2.73 9.67 13.30
CA THR A 68 3.63 10.74 13.76
C THR A 68 4.97 10.18 14.25
N ILE A 69 6.04 10.98 14.09
CA ILE A 69 7.44 10.58 14.38
C ILE A 69 7.68 10.26 15.88
N GLY A 70 6.81 10.71 16.80
CA GLY A 70 7.07 10.60 18.24
C GLY A 70 5.87 10.24 19.15
N ASP A 71 4.62 10.47 18.74
CA ASP A 71 3.47 10.44 19.67
C ASP A 71 2.49 9.27 19.46
N ASN A 72 2.74 8.37 18.49
CA ASN A 72 1.76 7.33 18.10
C ASN A 72 2.17 5.89 18.44
N TYR A 73 3.15 5.69 19.32
CA TYR A 73 3.57 4.36 19.73
C TYR A 73 2.72 3.83 20.89
N PRO A 74 2.00 2.69 20.76
CA PRO A 74 1.28 2.13 21.89
C PRO A 74 2.30 1.69 22.95
N PRO A 75 2.15 2.09 24.22
CA PRO A 75 3.05 1.64 25.28
C PRO A 75 3.15 0.11 25.29
N PRO A 76 4.35 -0.49 25.42
CA PRO A 76 5.63 0.12 25.81
C PRO A 76 6.56 0.49 24.64
N LEU A 77 6.06 0.57 23.40
CA LEU A 77 6.90 0.85 22.23
C LEU A 77 7.38 2.31 22.23
N ASP A 78 8.67 2.51 21.95
CA ASP A 78 9.32 3.83 21.83
C ASP A 78 9.94 4.00 20.44
N ALA A 79 10.01 5.25 19.96
CA ALA A 79 10.53 5.59 18.64
C ALA A 79 11.96 5.06 18.39
N ASN A 80 12.81 5.06 19.42
CA ASN A 80 14.19 4.58 19.28
C ASN A 80 14.24 3.06 19.05
N LEU A 81 13.33 2.31 19.65
CA LEU A 81 13.24 0.85 19.44
C LEU A 81 12.82 0.54 18.00
N VAL A 82 11.82 1.26 17.48
CA VAL A 82 11.37 1.10 16.09
C VAL A 82 12.49 1.46 15.11
N MET A 83 13.21 2.56 15.36
CA MET A 83 14.37 2.95 14.54
C MET A 83 15.50 1.91 14.55
N ALA A 84 15.78 1.29 15.70
CA ALA A 84 16.77 0.22 15.80
C ALA A 84 16.35 -1.02 15.01
N VAL A 85 15.08 -1.43 15.11
CA VAL A 85 14.52 -2.57 14.37
C VAL A 85 14.56 -2.32 12.86
N MET A 86 14.13 -1.14 12.39
CA MET A 86 14.17 -0.79 10.97
C MET A 86 15.60 -0.72 10.43
N SER A 87 16.55 -0.23 11.23
CA SER A 87 17.97 -0.21 10.87
C SER A 87 18.54 -1.61 10.72
N MET A 88 18.17 -2.55 11.60
CA MET A 88 18.54 -3.96 11.48
C MET A 88 17.87 -4.61 10.28
N TRP A 89 16.57 -4.38 10.07
CA TRP A 89 15.80 -4.93 8.95
C TRP A 89 16.39 -4.52 7.59
N THR A 90 16.74 -3.25 7.43
CA THR A 90 17.33 -2.72 6.19
C THR A 90 18.70 -3.33 5.91
N ARG A 91 19.49 -3.61 6.96
CA ARG A 91 20.82 -4.22 6.83
C ARG A 91 20.76 -5.72 6.59
N LEU A 92 19.73 -6.40 7.10
CA LEU A 92 19.58 -7.85 7.00
C LEU A 92 18.88 -8.30 5.70
N GLN A 93 18.19 -7.40 4.97
CA GLN A 93 17.41 -7.69 3.75
C GLN A 93 16.80 -9.10 3.78
N PRO A 94 15.87 -9.39 4.71
CA PRO A 94 15.29 -10.72 4.80
C PRO A 94 14.70 -11.10 3.44
N LEU A 95 14.99 -12.30 2.95
CA LEU A 95 14.67 -12.81 1.61
C LEU A 95 13.18 -12.70 1.22
N TYR A 96 12.29 -12.44 2.19
CA TYR A 96 10.86 -12.21 2.01
C TYR A 96 10.47 -10.75 1.75
N ALA A 97 11.42 -9.82 1.69
CA ALA A 97 11.22 -8.39 1.40
C ALA A 97 11.51 -8.02 -0.07
N ALA A 98 11.66 -9.02 -0.96
CA ALA A 98 11.88 -8.85 -2.40
C ALA A 98 10.62 -9.16 -3.21
#